data_AF-A0A1S9U2E6-F1
#
_entry.id   AF-A0A1S9U2E6-F1
#
_cell.length_a   1.000
_cell.length_b   1.000
_cell.length_c   1.000
_cell.angle_alpha   90.00
_cell.angle_beta   90.00
_cell.angle_gamma   90.00
#
_symmetry.space_group_name_H-M   'P 1'
#
loop_
_entity.id
_entity.type
_entity.pdbx_description
1 polymer ?
#
loop_
_entity_poly.entity_id
_entity_poly.type
_entity_poly.pdbx_seq_one_letter_code
_entity_poly.pdbx_strand_id
1 'polypeptide(L)'
;MKELIKKAPKMFNSTIILSSHILSEVEQMADHIGIIHHGEIKYQGLLSSLQNKQSLNIVEVSVNNIALTDKLLKQSNYTFNVNNNIFSIEYYDEKTLN
;
A
#
# COMPACT_ATOMS: atom_id res chain seq x y z
N MET A 1 21.81 3.03 -8.77
CA MET A 1 21.82 1.82 -7.92
C MET A 1 20.63 0.90 -8.20
N LYS A 2 19.38 1.38 -8.08
CA LYS A 2 18.16 0.56 -8.30
C LYS A 2 18.11 -0.15 -9.66
N GLU A 3 18.46 0.57 -10.72
CA GLU A 3 18.53 0.04 -12.09
C GLU A 3 19.51 -1.11 -12.26
N LEU A 4 20.62 -1.11 -11.52
CA LEU A 4 21.61 -2.19 -11.60
C LEU A 4 21.05 -3.46 -10.98
N ILE A 5 20.41 -3.36 -9.81
CA ILE A 5 19.82 -4.49 -9.11
C ILE A 5 18.67 -5.11 -9.91
N LYS A 6 17.87 -4.31 -10.63
CA LYS A 6 16.86 -4.84 -11.56
C LYS A 6 17.44 -5.60 -12.75
N LYS A 7 18.56 -5.11 -13.31
CA LYS A 7 19.12 -5.64 -14.55
C LYS A 7 20.10 -6.79 -14.33
N ALA A 8 20.78 -6.83 -13.18
CA ALA A 8 21.80 -7.82 -12.86
C ALA A 8 21.30 -9.27 -12.94
N PRO A 9 20.10 -9.66 -12.43
CA PRO A 9 19.60 -11.02 -12.57
C PRO A 9 19.52 -11.48 -14.02
N LYS A 10 19.07 -10.58 -14.92
CA LYS A 10 18.93 -10.84 -16.35
C LYS A 10 20.28 -10.85 -17.09
N MET A 11 21.20 -9.97 -16.69
CA MET A 11 22.51 -9.85 -17.33
C MET A 11 23.46 -10.99 -16.95
N PHE A 12 23.39 -11.47 -15.71
CA PHE A 12 24.32 -12.47 -15.17
C PHE A 12 23.67 -13.83 -14.91
N ASN A 13 22.41 -14.01 -15.30
CA ASN A 13 21.62 -15.22 -15.03
C ASN A 13 21.69 -15.65 -13.55
N SER A 14 21.46 -14.69 -12.66
CA SER A 14 21.65 -14.83 -11.22
C SER A 14 20.38 -14.48 -10.45
N THR A 15 20.30 -14.88 -9.18
CA THR A 15 19.26 -14.46 -8.24
C THR A 15 19.84 -13.47 -7.25
N ILE A 16 19.13 -12.37 -6.99
CA ILE A 16 19.53 -11.38 -5.99
C ILE A 16 18.58 -11.45 -4.82
N ILE A 17 19.14 -11.59 -3.62
CA ILE A 17 18.42 -11.46 -2.35
C ILE A 17 18.86 -10.14 -1.72
N LEU A 18 17.90 -9.31 -1.33
CA LEU A 18 18.13 -8.04 -0.66
C LEU A 18 17.25 -7.97 0.59
N SER A 19 17.78 -7.39 1.66
CA SER A 19 17.03 -7.08 2.88
C SER A 19 16.99 -5.57 3.08
N SER A 20 15.80 -5.05 3.36
CA SER A 20 15.60 -3.66 3.78
C SER A 20 14.45 -3.63 4.78
N HIS A 21 14.45 -2.59 5.62
CA HIS A 21 13.34 -2.27 6.50
C HIS A 21 12.35 -1.30 5.84
N ILE A 22 12.73 -0.69 4.70
CA ILE A 22 11.91 0.27 3.97
C ILE A 22 11.20 -0.43 2.82
N LEU A 23 9.89 -0.66 2.99
CA LEU A 23 9.08 -1.37 1.99
C LEU A 23 9.14 -0.66 0.62
N SER A 24 8.98 0.66 0.58
CA SER A 24 8.95 1.43 -0.67
C SER A 24 10.22 1.34 -1.52
N GLU A 25 11.36 0.98 -0.93
CA GLU A 25 12.59 0.69 -1.68
C GLU A 25 12.56 -0.72 -2.27
N VAL A 26 12.10 -1.70 -1.49
CA VAL A 26 11.98 -3.10 -1.92
C VAL A 26 10.96 -3.22 -3.05
N GLU A 27 9.83 -2.53 -2.94
CA GLU A 27 8.78 -2.50 -3.98
C GLU A 27 9.31 -2.02 -5.33
N GLN A 28 10.26 -1.07 -5.30
CA GLN A 28 10.82 -0.55 -6.52
C GLN A 28 11.77 -1.53 -7.21
N MET A 29 12.17 -2.65 -6.60
CA MET A 29 13.31 -3.46 -7.05
C MET A 29 13.04 -4.98 -7.06
N ALA A 30 12.10 -5.47 -6.25
CA ALA A 30 11.87 -6.89 -6.04
C ALA A 30 10.61 -7.39 -6.76
N ASP A 31 10.71 -8.59 -7.34
CA ASP A 31 9.54 -9.31 -7.89
C ASP A 31 8.76 -10.05 -6.80
N HIS A 32 9.48 -10.56 -5.80
CA HIS A 32 8.96 -11.28 -4.63
C HIS A 32 9.41 -10.60 -3.34
N ILE A 33 8.53 -10.57 -2.34
CA ILE A 33 8.80 -10.02 -1.02
C ILE A 33 8.55 -11.05 0.07
N GLY A 34 9.38 -11.00 1.11
CA GLY A 34 9.14 -11.65 2.40
C GLY A 34 9.07 -10.60 3.50
N ILE A 35 8.05 -10.66 4.36
CA ILE A 35 7.92 -9.80 5.55
C ILE A 35 8.18 -10.65 6.78
N ILE A 36 9.21 -10.30 7.54
CA ILE A 36 9.58 -10.97 8.78
C ILE A 36 9.20 -10.07 9.96
N HIS A 37 8.51 -10.65 10.95
CA HIS A 37 8.14 -9.96 12.17
C HIS A 37 8.38 -10.89 13.36
N HIS A 38 9.19 -10.43 14.32
CA HIS A 38 9.55 -11.20 15.52
C HIS A 38 10.11 -12.60 15.23
N GLY A 39 10.97 -12.72 14.20
CA GLY A 39 11.59 -13.98 13.83
C GLY A 39 10.71 -14.92 13.00
N GLU A 40 9.48 -14.52 12.67
CA GLU A 40 8.55 -15.31 11.87
C GLU A 40 8.25 -14.62 10.53
N ILE A 41 8.15 -15.42 9.46
CA ILE A 41 7.69 -14.93 8.15
C ILE A 41 6.17 -14.75 8.23
N LYS A 42 5.70 -13.50 8.14
CA LYS A 42 4.28 -13.14 8.13
C LYS A 42 3.70 -13.08 6.72
N TYR A 43 4.54 -12.86 5.72
CA TYR A 43 4.16 -12.86 4.31
C TYR A 43 5.33 -13.32 3.45
N GLN A 44 5.03 -14.09 2.40
CA GLN A 44 5.96 -14.39 1.33
C GLN A 44 5.17 -14.54 0.04
N GLY A 45 5.57 -13.83 -1.02
CA GLY A 45 4.90 -13.95 -2.31
C GLY A 45 5.27 -12.84 -3.28
N LEU A 46 4.51 -12.73 -4.37
CA LEU A 46 4.65 -11.67 -5.36
C LEU A 46 4.33 -10.31 -4.74
N LEU A 47 5.04 -9.28 -5.17
CA LEU A 47 4.76 -7.90 -4.75
C LEU A 47 3.34 -7.46 -5.12
N SER A 48 2.88 -7.79 -6.32
CA SER A 48 1.55 -7.45 -6.82
C SER A 48 0.41 -7.98 -5.95
N SER A 49 0.59 -9.15 -5.33
CA SER A 49 -0.40 -9.74 -4.42
C SER A 49 -0.51 -8.97 -3.09
N LEU A 50 0.53 -8.26 -2.69
CA LEU A 50 0.51 -7.41 -1.49
C LEU A 50 -0.16 -6.05 -1.80
N GLN A 51 0.08 -5.50 -2.99
CA GLN A 51 -0.52 -4.24 -3.45
C GLN A 51 -2.04 -4.32 -3.55
N ASN A 52 -2.60 -5.43 -4.05
CA ASN A 52 -4.06 -5.63 -4.10
C ASN A 52 -4.76 -5.61 -2.73
N LYS A 53 -4.02 -5.76 -1.62
CA LYS A 53 -4.56 -5.60 -0.26
C LYS A 53 -4.46 -4.16 0.25
N GLN A 54 -3.63 -3.32 -0.37
CA GLN A 54 -3.41 -1.92 -0.02
C GLN A 54 -4.14 -0.94 -0.94
N SER A 55 -4.72 -1.41 -2.05
CA SER A 55 -5.54 -0.62 -2.99
C SER A 55 -6.90 -0.18 -2.43
N LEU A 56 -6.99 0.20 -1.17
CA LEU A 56 -8.08 1.05 -0.73
C LEU A 56 -7.70 2.46 -1.19
N ASN A 57 -8.39 2.97 -2.22
CA ASN A 57 -8.20 4.37 -2.56
C ASN A 57 -8.80 5.20 -1.43
N ILE A 58 -7.93 5.87 -0.68
CA ILE A 58 -8.32 6.70 0.45
C ILE A 58 -8.22 8.17 0.02
N VAL A 59 -9.30 8.93 0.21
CA VAL A 59 -9.28 10.39 0.14
C VAL A 59 -9.21 10.94 1.56
N GLU A 60 -8.21 11.76 1.83
CA GLU A 60 -8.08 12.48 3.09
C GLU A 60 -8.59 13.91 2.95
N VAL A 61 -9.59 14.27 3.76
CA VAL A 61 -10.16 15.62 3.78
C VAL A 61 -10.01 16.21 5.17
N SER A 62 -9.35 17.37 5.26
CA SER A 62 -9.34 18.18 6.48
C SER A 62 -10.60 19.03 6.52
N VAL A 63 -11.36 18.97 7.62
CA VAL A 63 -12.65 19.66 7.73
C VAL A 63 -12.62 20.71 8.82
N ASN A 64 -13.39 21.79 8.71
CA ASN A 64 -13.44 22.79 9.78
C ASN A 64 -14.42 22.41 10.92
N ASN A 65 -15.32 21.45 10.68
CA ASN A 65 -16.33 21.02 11.63
C ASN A 65 -16.51 19.50 11.59
N ILE A 66 -15.88 18.83 12.56
CA ILE A 66 -15.89 17.37 12.70
C ILE A 66 -17.32 16.87 12.94
N ALA A 67 -18.10 17.53 13.79
CA ALA A 67 -19.43 17.06 14.18
C ALA A 67 -20.44 17.05 13.03
N LEU A 68 -20.41 18.08 12.17
CA LEU A 68 -21.25 18.12 10.98
C LEU A 68 -20.79 17.10 9.94
N THR A 69 -19.48 16.97 9.73
CA THR A 69 -18.90 16.03 8.76
C THR A 69 -19.18 14.59 9.13
N ASP A 70 -18.98 14.22 10.41
CA ASP A 70 -19.26 12.88 10.94
C ASP A 70 -20.74 12.51 10.75
N LYS A 71 -21.66 13.45 11.01
CA LYS A 71 -23.09 13.23 10.80
C LYS A 71 -23.42 12.99 9.31
N LEU A 72 -22.84 13.78 8.41
CA LEU A 72 -23.05 13.63 6.96
C LEU A 72 -22.49 12.31 6.44
N LEU A 73 -21.28 11.93 6.85
CA LEU A 73 -20.64 10.70 6.40
C LEU A 73 -21.31 9.45 6.97
N LYS A 74 -21.84 9.50 8.20
CA LYS A 74 -22.67 8.41 8.76
C LYS A 74 -23.98 8.17 8.00
N GLN A 75 -24.50 9.19 7.34
CA GLN A 75 -25.67 9.08 6.47
C GLN A 75 -25.31 8.65 5.04
N SER A 76 -24.02 8.62 4.72
CA SER A 76 -23.50 8.15 3.44
C SER A 76 -23.17 6.67 3.49
N ASN A 77 -23.04 6.04 2.31
CA ASN A 77 -22.70 4.62 2.20
C ASN A 77 -21.18 4.38 2.06
N TYR A 78 -20.36 5.35 2.48
CA TYR A 78 -18.91 5.27 2.43
C TYR A 78 -18.33 4.74 3.75
N THR A 79 -17.28 3.93 3.64
CA THR A 79 -16.43 3.58 4.78
C THR A 79 -15.46 4.73 5.02
N PHE A 80 -15.38 5.22 6.26
CA PHE A 80 -14.44 6.28 6.61
C PHE A 80 -13.84 6.09 7.99
N ASN A 81 -12.65 6.61 8.18
CA ASN A 81 -11.98 6.75 9.47
C ASN A 81 -11.77 8.24 9.77
N VAL A 82 -11.75 8.59 11.06
CA VAL A 82 -11.50 9.96 11.52
C VAL A 82 -10.30 9.98 12.45
N ASN A 83 -9.31 10.81 12.11
CA ASN A 83 -8.15 11.07 12.95
C ASN A 83 -8.01 12.58 13.15
N ASN A 84 -8.26 13.03 14.37
CA ASN A 84 -8.36 14.44 14.75
C ASN A 84 -9.36 15.20 13.88
N ASN A 85 -8.88 15.84 12.81
CA ASN A 85 -9.63 16.71 11.93
C ASN A 85 -9.59 16.25 10.46
N ILE A 86 -9.00 15.09 10.22
CA ILE A 86 -8.83 14.48 8.91
C ILE A 86 -9.76 13.27 8.83
N PHE A 87 -10.60 13.27 7.80
CA PHE A 87 -11.46 12.14 7.45
C PHE A 87 -10.82 11.39 6.28
N SER A 88 -10.50 10.12 6.50
CA SER A 88 -9.95 9.19 5.52
C SER A 88 -11.11 8.35 4.97
N ILE A 89 -11.57 8.66 3.76
CA ILE A 89 -12.73 8.03 3.13
C ILE A 89 -12.25 7.02 2.08
N GLU A 90 -12.68 5.78 2.22
CA GLU A 90 -12.43 4.73 1.23
C GLU A 90 -13.42 4.86 0.06
N TYR A 91 -12.91 4.86 -1.16
CA TYR A 91 -13.74 4.88 -2.37
C TYR A 91 -13.27 3.84 -3.39
N TYR A 92 -14.22 3.35 -4.17
CA TYR A 92 -13.95 2.51 -5.33
C TYR A 92 -14.07 3.38 -6.58
N ASP A 93 -12.99 3.50 -7.35
CA ASP A 93 -13.05 4.13 -8.67
C ASP A 93 -13.67 3.14 -9.66
N GLU A 94 -14.75 3.54 -10.36
CA GLU A 94 -15.36 2.72 -11.42
C GLU A 94 -14.39 2.45 -12.58
N LYS A 95 -13.27 3.18 -12.69
CA LYS A 95 -12.22 2.90 -13.69
C LYS A 95 -11.37 1.66 -13.41
N THR A 96 -11.49 1.03 -12.25
CA THR A 96 -10.77 -0.20 -11.91
C THR A 96 -11.48 -1.49 -12.32
N LEU A 97 -12.58 -1.40 -13.09
CA LEU A 97 -13.35 -2.56 -13.58
C LEU A 97 -13.05 -2.99 -15.04
N ASN A 98 -11.94 -2.56 -15.64
CA ASN A 98 -11.48 -3.04 -16.96
C ASN A 98 -10.08 -3.64 -16.91
#